data_AF-A0A958PFB5-F1
#
_entry.id   AF-A0A958PFB5-F1
#
_cell.length_a   1.000
_cell.length_b   1.000
_cell.length_c   1.000
_cell.angle_alpha   90.00
_cell.angle_beta   90.00
_cell.angle_gamma   90.00
#
_symmetry.space_group_name_H-M   'P 1'
#
loop_
_entity.id
_entity.type
_entity.pdbx_description
1 polymer ?
#
loop_
_entity_poly.entity_id
_entity_poly.type
_entity_poly.pdbx_seq_one_letter_code
_entity_poly.pdbx_strand_id
1 'polypeptide(L)'
;GACAWVMVSMEDITESSIYEIFQAILPLVAVALILHMVFWMAHHAKKLKGDLQKTETFSKMSLFLIVSYSIAREGFETVVYLYGISLNPMHKMPQFAYPILFVFGALFAGVILKVLVLGLKAVSLKQFFLVTNILLVGTAASLLVTGINSSIESGFLPSGINPLWNSSAWISGDSWIGQILNLSMGYTPAPSQTLVICYVLFWALLLVAVLRKSYSQSKM
;
A
#
# COMPACT_ATOMS: atom_id res chain seq x y z
N GLY A 1 -30.13 -7.86 17.47
CA GLY A 1 -31.16 -8.92 17.48
C GLY A 1 -31.08 -9.73 16.21
N ALA A 2 -31.72 -9.28 15.12
CA ALA A 2 -31.71 -9.98 13.83
C ALA A 2 -30.40 -9.80 13.02
N CYS A 3 -29.82 -8.60 12.99
CA CYS A 3 -28.57 -8.37 12.23
C CYS A 3 -27.34 -9.07 12.83
N ALA A 4 -27.28 -9.20 14.16
CA ALA A 4 -26.23 -9.96 14.83
C ALA A 4 -26.37 -11.46 14.58
N TRP A 5 -27.61 -11.98 14.52
CA TRP A 5 -27.88 -13.38 14.20
C TRP A 5 -27.60 -13.69 12.73
N VAL A 6 -27.86 -12.76 11.81
CA VAL A 6 -27.48 -12.90 10.39
C VAL A 6 -25.96 -12.81 10.19
N MET A 7 -25.25 -11.97 10.95
CA MET A 7 -23.77 -11.96 10.92
C MET A 7 -23.18 -13.26 11.45
N VAL A 8 -23.69 -13.78 12.58
CA VAL A 8 -23.22 -15.05 13.19
C VAL A 8 -23.59 -16.26 12.32
N SER A 9 -24.77 -16.27 11.69
CA SER A 9 -25.16 -17.35 10.77
C SER A 9 -24.39 -17.34 9.44
N MET A 10 -23.77 -16.21 9.06
CA MET A 10 -22.85 -16.14 7.91
C MET A 10 -21.43 -16.62 8.29
N GLU A 11 -21.11 -16.64 9.58
CA GLU A 11 -19.85 -17.12 10.15
C GLU A 11 -19.76 -18.65 10.11
N ASP A 12 -20.91 -19.36 10.20
CA ASP A 12 -20.98 -20.83 10.18
C ASP A 12 -21.04 -21.46 8.76
N ILE A 13 -21.31 -20.68 7.71
CA ILE A 13 -21.54 -21.22 6.33
C ILE A 13 -20.33 -21.00 5.40
N THR A 14 -19.33 -20.20 5.81
CA THR A 14 -18.15 -19.93 4.98
C THR A 14 -17.01 -20.83 5.44
N GLU A 15 -16.98 -22.06 4.90
CA GLU A 15 -15.90 -23.04 5.07
C GLU A 15 -14.52 -22.36 5.15
N SER A 16 -13.72 -22.70 6.16
CA SER A 16 -12.36 -22.18 6.39
C SER A 16 -11.52 -22.09 5.11
N SER A 17 -11.72 -23.03 4.18
CA SER A 17 -11.12 -23.06 2.84
C SER A 17 -11.33 -21.79 2.00
N ILE A 18 -12.53 -21.21 1.97
CA ILE A 18 -12.81 -20.01 1.16
C ILE A 18 -12.09 -18.80 1.77
N TYR A 19 -12.17 -18.64 3.08
CA TYR A 19 -11.50 -17.54 3.78
C TYR A 19 -9.98 -17.56 3.56
N GLU A 20 -9.35 -18.73 3.68
CA GLU A 20 -7.91 -18.94 3.44
C GLU A 20 -7.50 -18.57 2.00
N ILE A 21 -8.28 -19.00 1.00
CA ILE A 21 -8.06 -18.63 -0.41
C ILE A 21 -8.15 -17.12 -0.61
N PHE A 22 -9.17 -16.48 -0.03
CA PHE A 22 -9.34 -15.04 -0.13
C PHE A 22 -8.19 -14.28 0.53
N GLN A 23 -7.73 -14.73 1.70
CA GLN A 23 -6.62 -14.13 2.44
C GLN A 23 -5.31 -14.24 1.67
N ALA A 24 -5.08 -15.33 0.93
CA ALA A 24 -3.91 -15.51 0.07
C ALA A 24 -3.98 -14.69 -1.23
N ILE A 25 -5.14 -14.66 -1.91
CA ILE A 25 -5.28 -14.06 -3.24
C ILE A 25 -5.46 -12.55 -3.20
N LEU A 26 -6.24 -12.03 -2.25
CA LEU A 26 -6.63 -10.61 -2.22
C LEU A 26 -5.42 -9.66 -2.16
N PRO A 27 -4.38 -9.91 -1.33
CA PRO A 27 -3.19 -9.08 -1.33
C PRO A 27 -2.44 -9.13 -2.66
N LEU A 28 -2.35 -10.30 -3.30
CA LEU A 28 -1.68 -10.45 -4.60
C LEU A 28 -2.40 -9.69 -5.72
N VAL A 29 -3.74 -9.69 -5.70
CA VAL A 29 -4.55 -8.86 -6.61
C VAL A 29 -4.29 -7.38 -6.36
N ALA A 30 -4.24 -6.95 -5.09
CA ALA A 30 -3.92 -5.57 -4.75
C ALA A 30 -2.53 -5.14 -5.28
N VAL A 31 -1.51 -6.01 -5.17
CA VAL A 31 -0.18 -5.77 -5.75
C VAL A 31 -0.26 -5.54 -7.27
N ALA A 32 -0.99 -6.40 -7.99
CA ALA A 32 -1.15 -6.27 -9.44
C ALA A 32 -1.85 -4.94 -9.82
N LEU A 33 -2.89 -4.55 -9.09
CA LEU A 33 -3.61 -3.29 -9.31
C LEU A 33 -2.73 -2.07 -9.05
N ILE A 34 -1.96 -2.06 -7.95
CA ILE A 34 -1.05 -0.96 -7.63
C ILE A 34 0.03 -0.83 -8.70
N LEU A 35 0.68 -1.94 -9.08
CA LEU A 35 1.69 -1.93 -10.13
C LEU A 35 1.12 -1.44 -11.47
N HIS A 36 -0.08 -1.90 -11.84
CA HIS A 36 -0.76 -1.44 -13.04
C HIS A 36 -0.95 0.09 -13.01
N MET A 37 -1.42 0.64 -11.88
CA MET A 37 -1.59 2.10 -11.72
C MET A 37 -0.27 2.87 -11.78
N VAL A 38 0.79 2.35 -11.16
CA VAL A 38 2.13 2.96 -11.21
C VAL A 38 2.65 3.02 -12.65
N PHE A 39 2.56 1.91 -13.40
CA PHE A 39 3.00 1.88 -14.79
C PHE A 39 2.12 2.73 -15.71
N TRP A 40 0.79 2.73 -15.49
CA TRP A 40 -0.16 3.53 -16.23
C TRP A 40 0.11 5.04 -16.05
N MET A 41 0.29 5.50 -14.81
CA MET A 41 0.64 6.89 -14.52
C MET A 41 1.99 7.26 -15.14
N ALA A 42 2.99 6.40 -15.01
CA ALA A 42 4.29 6.67 -15.60
C ALA A 42 4.24 6.78 -17.14
N HIS A 43 3.24 6.19 -17.81
CA HIS A 43 3.05 6.29 -19.27
C HIS A 43 2.30 7.57 -19.65
N HIS A 44 1.27 7.94 -18.89
CA HIS A 44 0.38 9.06 -19.22
C HIS A 44 0.81 10.42 -18.63
N ALA A 45 1.73 10.44 -17.65
CA ALA A 45 2.19 11.66 -16.98
C ALA A 45 2.74 12.73 -17.95
N LYS A 46 3.35 12.33 -19.08
CA LYS A 46 3.87 13.29 -20.08
C LYS A 46 2.75 13.96 -20.90
N LYS A 47 1.70 13.20 -21.26
CA LYS A 47 0.54 13.74 -21.99
C LYS A 47 -0.29 14.68 -21.09
N LEU A 48 -0.46 14.31 -19.82
CA LEU A 48 -1.20 15.12 -18.85
C LEU A 48 -0.63 16.53 -18.69
N LYS A 49 0.71 16.69 -18.69
CA LYS A 49 1.37 18.00 -18.65
C LYS A 49 1.12 18.83 -19.91
N GLY A 50 1.08 18.18 -21.08
CA GLY A 50 0.83 18.83 -22.36
C GLY A 50 -0.62 19.27 -22.56
N ASP A 51 -1.57 18.47 -22.09
CA ASP A 51 -3.00 18.77 -22.18
C ASP A 51 -3.42 19.85 -21.16
N LEU A 52 -2.87 19.81 -19.94
CA LEU A 52 -3.10 20.86 -18.94
C LEU A 52 -2.58 22.24 -19.37
N GLN A 53 -1.53 22.31 -20.19
CA GLN A 53 -1.01 23.57 -20.73
C GLN A 53 -1.80 24.09 -21.94
N LYS A 54 -2.63 23.25 -22.58
CA LYS A 54 -3.38 23.60 -23.81
C LYS A 54 -4.86 23.88 -23.56
N THR A 55 -5.37 23.60 -22.37
CA THR A 55 -6.81 23.60 -22.12
C THR A 55 -7.25 24.82 -21.30
N GLU A 56 -7.51 25.93 -21.99
CA GLU A 56 -8.25 27.09 -21.44
C GLU A 56 -9.77 26.84 -21.29
N THR A 57 -10.24 25.62 -21.59
CA THR A 57 -11.66 25.31 -21.83
C THR A 57 -12.36 24.46 -20.78
N PHE A 58 -11.72 24.13 -19.64
CA PHE A 58 -12.45 23.45 -18.56
C PHE A 58 -13.26 24.45 -17.73
N SER A 59 -14.58 24.26 -17.69
CA SER A 59 -15.44 24.99 -16.75
C SER A 59 -14.98 24.74 -15.32
N LYS A 60 -14.95 25.80 -14.49
CA LYS A 60 -14.62 25.72 -13.06
C LYS A 60 -15.43 24.65 -12.33
N MET A 61 -16.67 24.42 -12.76
CA MET A 61 -17.56 23.39 -12.23
C MET A 61 -17.06 21.97 -12.54
N SER A 62 -16.59 21.73 -13.76
CA SER A 62 -16.06 20.43 -14.18
C SER A 62 -14.78 20.08 -13.42
N LEU A 63 -13.87 21.06 -13.24
CA LEU A 63 -12.66 20.87 -12.43
C LEU A 63 -12.99 20.59 -10.97
N PHE A 64 -13.93 21.34 -10.38
CA PHE A 64 -14.37 21.12 -9.02
C PHE A 64 -14.92 19.70 -8.82
N LEU A 65 -15.80 19.23 -9.71
CA LEU A 65 -16.39 17.90 -9.61
C LEU A 65 -15.35 16.78 -9.75
N ILE A 66 -14.43 16.89 -10.72
CA ILE A 66 -13.38 15.88 -10.94
C ILE A 66 -12.44 15.79 -9.73
N VAL A 67 -12.01 16.93 -9.20
CA VAL A 67 -11.14 16.98 -8.02
C VAL A 67 -11.87 16.44 -6.79
N SER A 68 -13.13 16.85 -6.58
CA SER A 68 -13.93 16.41 -5.43
C SER A 68 -14.18 14.91 -5.45
N TYR A 69 -14.51 14.34 -6.62
CA TYR A 69 -14.69 12.90 -6.79
C TYR A 69 -13.40 12.12 -6.53
N SER A 70 -12.26 12.62 -7.03
CA SER A 70 -10.96 11.99 -6.81
C SER A 70 -10.59 11.95 -5.32
N ILE A 71 -10.81 13.06 -4.60
CA ILE A 71 -10.59 13.13 -3.14
C ILE A 71 -11.53 12.18 -2.40
N ALA A 72 -12.82 12.15 -2.76
CA ALA A 72 -13.80 11.28 -2.13
C ALA A 72 -13.44 9.80 -2.29
N ARG A 73 -12.97 9.39 -3.47
CA ARG A 73 -12.57 8.00 -3.76
C ARG A 73 -11.38 7.55 -2.91
N GLU A 74 -10.28 8.30 -2.93
CA GLU A 74 -9.08 7.99 -2.15
C GLU A 74 -9.34 8.07 -0.63
N GLY A 75 -10.20 9.01 -0.22
CA GLY A 75 -10.64 9.12 1.17
C GLY A 75 -11.45 7.91 1.63
N PHE A 76 -12.34 7.38 0.78
CA PHE A 76 -13.12 6.18 1.09
C PHE A 76 -12.23 4.95 1.30
N GLU A 77 -11.26 4.74 0.42
CA GLU A 77 -10.28 3.65 0.56
C GLU A 77 -9.51 3.74 1.88
N THR A 78 -9.06 4.95 2.24
CA THR A 78 -8.36 5.20 3.49
C THR A 78 -9.23 4.87 4.72
N VAL A 79 -10.51 5.26 4.70
CA VAL A 79 -11.45 4.98 5.81
C VAL A 79 -11.70 3.48 5.94
N VAL A 80 -11.94 2.78 4.82
CA VAL A 80 -12.13 1.33 4.83
C VAL A 80 -10.89 0.60 5.34
N TYR A 81 -9.69 1.06 4.95
CA TYR A 81 -8.43 0.51 5.42
C TYR A 81 -8.23 0.72 6.93
N LEU A 82 -8.47 1.93 7.44
CA LEU A 82 -8.40 2.24 8.87
C LEU A 82 -9.42 1.43 9.68
N TYR A 83 -10.63 1.25 9.15
CA TYR A 83 -11.64 0.41 9.79
C TYR A 83 -11.19 -1.05 9.84
N GLY A 84 -10.62 -1.60 8.76
CA GLY A 84 -10.05 -2.94 8.73
C GLY A 84 -8.94 -3.14 9.76
N ILE A 85 -8.06 -2.16 9.93
CA ILE A 85 -7.02 -2.20 10.99
C ILE A 85 -7.65 -2.17 12.38
N SER A 86 -8.68 -1.34 12.60
CA SER A 86 -9.35 -1.22 13.89
C SER A 86 -10.02 -2.51 14.37
N LEU A 87 -10.34 -3.45 13.46
CA LEU A 87 -10.93 -4.74 13.80
C LEU A 87 -9.90 -5.76 14.31
N ASN A 88 -8.58 -5.48 14.22
CA ASN A 88 -7.56 -6.38 14.71
C ASN A 88 -7.42 -6.29 16.25
N PRO A 89 -7.76 -7.35 17.01
CA PRO A 89 -7.78 -7.32 18.48
C PRO A 89 -6.37 -7.33 19.12
N MET A 90 -5.29 -7.39 18.32
CA MET A 90 -3.91 -7.50 18.80
C MET A 90 -3.38 -6.25 19.50
N HIS A 91 -4.03 -5.08 19.37
CA HIS A 91 -3.60 -3.85 20.04
C HIS A 91 -4.53 -3.50 21.20
N LYS A 92 -4.41 -4.22 22.33
CA LYS A 92 -5.04 -3.81 23.60
C LYS A 92 -4.31 -2.60 24.17
N MET A 93 -4.52 -1.44 23.56
CA MET A 93 -3.97 -0.18 24.01
C MET A 93 -4.85 0.36 25.15
N PRO A 94 -4.25 0.93 26.22
CA PRO A 94 -5.04 1.46 27.32
C PRO A 94 -5.98 2.56 26.83
N GLN A 95 -7.21 2.57 27.34
CA GLN A 95 -8.29 3.45 26.87
C GLN A 95 -7.93 4.95 26.91
N PHE A 96 -7.03 5.38 27.79
CA PHE A 96 -6.56 6.76 27.88
C PHE A 96 -5.60 7.16 26.74
N ALA A 97 -5.02 6.20 26.01
CA ALA A 97 -4.05 6.48 24.95
C ALA A 97 -4.71 6.90 23.62
N TYR A 98 -5.96 6.51 23.37
CA TYR A 98 -6.70 6.87 22.14
C TYR A 98 -6.80 8.39 21.91
N PRO A 99 -7.25 9.23 22.86
CA PRO A 99 -7.34 10.68 22.63
C PRO A 99 -5.96 11.32 22.42
N ILE A 100 -4.93 10.81 23.11
CA ILE A 100 -3.55 11.29 22.97
C ILE A 100 -3.05 11.01 21.55
N LEU A 101 -3.17 9.77 21.08
CA LEU A 101 -2.80 9.39 19.72
C LEU A 101 -3.57 10.18 18.66
N PHE A 102 -4.86 10.45 18.88
CA PHE A 102 -5.66 11.25 17.95
C PHE A 102 -5.11 12.67 17.82
N VAL A 103 -4.80 13.33 18.95
CA VAL A 103 -4.23 14.69 18.95
C VAL A 103 -2.84 14.71 18.29
N PHE A 104 -1.98 13.76 18.64
CA PHE A 104 -0.65 13.64 18.03
C PHE A 104 -0.75 13.35 16.52
N GLY A 105 -1.65 12.46 16.11
CA GLY A 105 -1.91 12.13 14.72
C GLY A 105 -2.43 13.33 13.92
N ALA A 106 -3.37 14.09 14.47
CA ALA A 106 -3.90 15.30 13.85
C ALA A 106 -2.82 16.38 13.69
N LEU A 107 -1.98 16.58 14.72
CA LEU A 107 -0.86 17.51 14.67
C LEU A 107 0.16 17.08 13.61
N PHE A 108 0.50 15.79 13.57
CA PHE A 108 1.42 15.23 12.59
C PHE A 108 0.89 15.36 11.16
N ALA A 109 -0.39 15.07 10.93
CA ALA A 109 -1.05 15.27 9.64
C ALA A 109 -1.01 16.75 9.20
N GLY A 110 -1.24 17.69 10.12
CA GLY A 110 -1.14 19.12 9.85
C GLY A 110 0.29 19.56 9.47
N VAL A 111 1.31 18.99 10.12
CA VAL A 111 2.71 19.23 9.78
C VAL A 111 3.04 18.68 8.39
N ILE A 112 2.63 17.45 8.08
CA ILE A 112 2.81 16.85 6.75
C ILE A 112 2.14 17.70 5.68
N LEU A 113 0.89 18.14 5.90
CA LEU A 113 0.17 18.98 4.96
C LEU A 113 0.93 20.29 4.69
N LYS A 114 1.44 20.94 5.74
CA LYS A 114 2.23 22.17 5.61
C LYS A 114 3.52 21.92 4.82
N VAL A 115 4.22 20.83 5.10
CA VAL A 115 5.44 20.44 4.37
C VAL A 115 5.13 20.15 2.92
N LEU A 116 4.03 19.47 2.60
CA LEU A 116 3.60 19.20 1.22
C LEU A 116 3.28 20.50 0.47
N VAL A 117 2.49 21.40 1.05
CA VAL A 117 2.12 22.67 0.41
C VAL A 117 3.35 23.56 0.15
N LEU A 118 4.30 23.58 1.09
CA LEU A 118 5.56 24.31 0.92
C LEU A 118 6.49 23.59 -0.08
N GLY A 119 6.53 22.26 -0.03
CA GLY A 119 7.29 21.40 -0.94
C GLY A 119 6.82 21.51 -2.38
N LEU A 120 5.52 21.65 -2.64
CA LEU A 120 4.99 21.88 -3.99
C LEU A 120 5.51 23.18 -4.62
N LYS A 121 5.95 24.16 -3.83
CA LYS A 121 6.54 25.41 -4.31
C LYS A 121 8.05 25.32 -4.55
N ALA A 122 8.75 24.41 -3.87
CA ALA A 122 10.21 24.32 -3.88
C ALA A 122 10.76 23.07 -4.60
N VAL A 123 9.97 22.00 -4.69
CA VAL A 123 10.38 20.68 -5.21
C VAL A 123 9.90 20.54 -6.65
N SER A 124 10.77 20.03 -7.51
CA SER A 124 10.37 19.74 -8.89
C SER A 124 9.29 18.66 -8.91
N LEU A 125 8.26 18.82 -9.76
CA LEU A 125 7.22 17.80 -9.95
C LEU A 125 7.83 16.41 -10.21
N LYS A 126 8.98 16.34 -10.89
CA LYS A 126 9.72 15.11 -11.14
C LYS A 126 10.18 14.40 -9.85
N GLN A 127 10.71 15.15 -8.88
CA GLN A 127 11.13 14.59 -7.59
C GLN A 127 9.93 14.14 -6.76
N PHE A 128 8.84 14.90 -6.78
CA PHE A 128 7.59 14.51 -6.11
C PHE A 128 7.07 13.17 -6.63
N PHE A 129 6.93 13.03 -7.95
CA PHE A 129 6.47 11.77 -8.57
C PHE A 129 7.43 10.60 -8.34
N LEU A 130 8.74 10.87 -8.21
CA LEU A 130 9.70 9.81 -7.91
C LEU A 130 9.51 9.29 -6.48
N VAL A 131 9.37 10.18 -5.50
CA VAL A 131 9.16 9.79 -4.10
C VAL A 131 7.84 9.05 -3.92
N THR A 132 6.74 9.57 -4.49
CA THR A 132 5.44 8.91 -4.38
C THR A 132 5.41 7.56 -5.07
N ASN A 133 6.05 7.41 -6.24
CA ASN A 133 6.17 6.11 -6.90
C ASN A 133 6.99 5.11 -6.08
N ILE A 134 8.08 5.53 -5.43
CA ILE A 134 8.86 4.65 -4.56
C ILE A 134 8.01 4.18 -3.38
N LEU A 135 7.26 5.09 -2.75
CA LEU A 135 6.35 4.73 -1.65
C LEU A 135 5.25 3.76 -2.11
N LEU A 136 4.62 4.01 -3.26
CA LEU A 136 3.59 3.12 -3.82
C LEU A 136 4.13 1.72 -4.13
N VAL A 137 5.32 1.64 -4.73
CA VAL A 137 5.98 0.36 -5.01
C VAL A 137 6.38 -0.34 -3.71
N GLY A 138 6.81 0.41 -2.69
CA GLY A 138 7.07 -0.11 -1.36
C GLY A 138 5.82 -0.73 -0.72
N THR A 139 4.67 -0.04 -0.79
CA THR A 139 3.40 -0.59 -0.30
C THR A 139 2.97 -1.83 -1.09
N ALA A 140 3.24 -1.88 -2.40
CA ALA A 140 3.03 -3.11 -3.17
C ALA A 140 3.96 -4.24 -2.67
N ALA A 141 5.19 -3.94 -2.30
CA ALA A 141 6.11 -4.92 -1.72
C ALA A 141 5.64 -5.42 -0.34
N SER A 142 5.04 -4.57 0.49
CA SER A 142 4.46 -5.00 1.78
C SER A 142 3.25 -5.91 1.59
N LEU A 143 2.33 -5.56 0.70
CA LEU A 143 1.19 -6.42 0.35
C LEU A 143 1.61 -7.74 -0.28
N LEU A 144 2.71 -7.74 -1.06
CA LEU A 144 3.29 -8.97 -1.60
C LEU A 144 3.74 -9.91 -0.48
N VAL A 145 4.46 -9.37 0.52
CA VAL A 145 4.91 -10.14 1.69
C VAL A 145 3.71 -10.72 2.45
N THR A 146 2.66 -9.93 2.67
CA THR A 146 1.41 -10.42 3.27
C THR A 146 0.79 -11.54 2.45
N GLY A 147 0.64 -11.37 1.13
CA GLY A 147 0.06 -12.37 0.24
C GLY A 147 0.86 -13.68 0.19
N ILE A 148 2.20 -13.60 0.17
CA ILE A 148 3.06 -14.79 0.20
C ILE A 148 2.95 -15.51 1.54
N ASN A 149 3.00 -14.78 2.66
CA ASN A 149 2.87 -15.40 3.98
C ASN A 149 1.51 -16.08 4.14
N SER A 150 0.42 -15.42 3.75
CA SER A 150 -0.92 -16.04 3.75
C SER A 150 -0.99 -17.25 2.80
N SER A 151 -0.33 -17.20 1.63
CA SER A 151 -0.25 -18.36 0.73
C SER A 151 0.54 -19.53 1.31
N ILE A 152 1.56 -19.25 2.13
CA ILE A 152 2.33 -20.28 2.85
C ILE A 152 1.48 -20.87 3.99
N GLU A 153 0.78 -20.03 4.73
CA GLU A 153 -0.10 -20.44 5.85
C GLU A 153 -1.25 -21.34 5.36
N SER A 154 -1.86 -21.00 4.22
CA SER A 154 -2.91 -21.80 3.58
C SER A 154 -2.37 -23.03 2.81
N GLY A 155 -1.06 -23.27 2.81
CA GLY A 155 -0.44 -24.43 2.16
C GLY A 155 -0.34 -24.36 0.63
N PHE A 156 -0.67 -23.23 -0.02
CA PHE A 156 -0.50 -23.06 -1.47
C PHE A 156 0.96 -23.00 -1.89
N LEU A 157 1.83 -22.44 -1.04
CA LEU A 157 3.26 -22.34 -1.28
C LEU A 157 4.04 -23.06 -0.18
N PRO A 158 5.06 -23.87 -0.52
CA PRO A 158 5.95 -24.41 0.49
C PRO A 158 6.76 -23.27 1.12
N SER A 159 6.94 -23.30 2.43
CA SER A 159 7.78 -22.33 3.15
C SER A 159 9.27 -22.51 2.88
N GLY A 160 9.69 -23.73 2.53
CA GLY A 160 11.10 -24.09 2.39
C GLY A 160 11.81 -24.03 3.75
N ILE A 161 12.95 -23.34 3.80
CA ILE A 161 13.61 -23.02 5.08
C ILE A 161 12.86 -21.86 5.74
N ASN A 162 12.34 -22.08 6.95
CA ASN A 162 11.63 -21.06 7.72
C ASN A 162 12.00 -21.14 9.22
N PRO A 163 12.66 -20.13 9.81
CA PRO A 163 13.15 -18.89 9.18
C PRO A 163 14.48 -19.09 8.43
N LEU A 164 14.69 -18.34 7.33
CA LEU A 164 15.96 -18.36 6.58
C LEU A 164 17.08 -17.59 7.31
N TRP A 165 16.73 -16.47 7.93
CA TRP A 165 17.59 -15.73 8.86
C TRP A 165 16.72 -15.07 9.93
N ASN A 166 17.37 -14.55 10.99
CA ASN A 166 16.68 -13.82 12.04
C ASN A 166 17.39 -12.49 12.33
N SER A 167 16.76 -11.38 11.95
CA SER A 167 17.25 -10.00 12.19
C SER A 167 16.54 -9.32 13.37
N SER A 168 15.76 -10.06 14.16
CA SER A 168 15.01 -9.51 15.31
C SER A 168 15.91 -8.91 16.39
N ALA A 169 17.17 -9.34 16.48
CA ALA A 169 18.15 -8.81 17.40
C ALA A 169 18.51 -7.33 17.13
N TRP A 170 18.31 -6.85 15.89
CA TRP A 170 18.65 -5.48 15.49
C TRP A 170 17.38 -4.65 15.32
N ILE A 171 16.41 -5.19 14.59
CA ILE A 171 15.10 -4.56 14.36
C ILE A 171 14.04 -5.64 14.57
N SER A 172 13.41 -5.63 15.74
CA SER A 172 12.28 -6.51 16.04
C SER A 172 11.06 -6.11 15.21
N GLY A 173 10.24 -7.10 14.84
CA GLY A 173 8.99 -6.86 14.10
C GLY A 173 7.98 -6.03 14.90
N ASP A 174 8.00 -6.17 16.23
CA ASP A 174 7.08 -5.47 17.13
C ASP A 174 7.49 -4.01 17.40
N SER A 175 8.76 -3.66 17.13
CA SER A 175 9.24 -2.29 17.26
C SER A 175 8.50 -1.35 16.31
N TRP A 176 8.23 -0.12 16.76
CA TRP A 176 7.56 0.89 15.94
C TRP A 176 8.26 1.13 14.58
N ILE A 177 9.60 1.04 14.55
CA ILE A 177 10.37 1.16 13.30
C ILE A 177 10.23 -0.10 12.43
N GLY A 178 10.16 -1.29 13.06
CA GLY A 178 9.92 -2.55 12.37
C GLY A 178 8.54 -2.57 11.70
N GLN A 179 7.52 -2.08 12.40
CA GLN A 179 6.17 -1.95 11.85
C GLN A 179 6.08 -0.95 10.69
N ILE A 180 6.74 0.22 10.80
CA ILE A 180 6.78 1.18 9.68
C ILE A 180 7.48 0.58 8.46
N LEU A 181 8.59 -0.14 8.66
CA LEU A 181 9.29 -0.82 7.56
C LEU A 181 8.48 -1.97 6.98
N ASN A 182 7.71 -2.68 7.80
CA ASN A 182 6.78 -3.69 7.33
C ASN A 182 5.69 -3.06 6.47
N LEU A 183 5.03 -2.02 6.95
CA LEU A 183 3.95 -1.31 6.23
C LEU A 183 4.43 -0.68 4.93
N SER A 184 5.62 -0.10 4.92
CA SER A 184 6.15 0.66 3.78
C SER A 184 6.95 -0.16 2.77
N MET A 185 7.60 -1.26 3.18
CA MET A 185 8.50 -2.03 2.31
C MET A 185 8.33 -3.55 2.44
N GLY A 186 7.53 -4.03 3.39
CA GLY A 186 7.36 -5.47 3.65
C GLY A 186 8.47 -6.09 4.50
N TYR A 187 9.18 -5.30 5.31
CA TYR A 187 10.20 -5.85 6.21
C TYR A 187 9.61 -6.88 7.17
N THR A 188 10.21 -8.07 7.24
CA THR A 188 9.94 -9.08 8.26
C THR A 188 11.27 -9.53 8.89
N PRO A 189 11.36 -9.63 10.23
CA PRO A 189 12.60 -9.99 10.91
C PRO A 189 13.02 -11.45 10.68
N ALA A 190 12.07 -12.32 10.33
CA ALA A 190 12.29 -13.75 10.15
C ALA A 190 11.60 -14.26 8.87
N PRO A 191 12.14 -13.93 7.68
CA PRO A 191 11.52 -14.35 6.42
C PRO A 191 11.76 -15.83 6.11
N SER A 192 10.81 -16.44 5.42
CA SER A 192 10.96 -17.77 4.82
C SER A 192 11.75 -17.69 3.51
N GLN A 193 12.35 -18.81 3.09
CA GLN A 193 13.10 -18.89 1.84
C GLN A 193 12.25 -18.49 0.63
N THR A 194 11.01 -18.99 0.56
CA THR A 194 10.08 -18.69 -0.54
C THR A 194 9.75 -17.21 -0.61
N LEU A 195 9.54 -16.55 0.54
CA LEU A 195 9.31 -15.11 0.60
C LEU A 195 10.48 -14.33 -0.01
N VAL A 196 11.72 -14.68 0.35
CA VAL A 196 12.91 -13.99 -0.14
C VAL A 196 13.05 -14.12 -1.66
N ILE A 197 12.82 -15.32 -2.19
CA ILE A 197 12.86 -15.57 -3.64
C ILE A 197 11.82 -14.69 -4.36
N CYS A 198 10.57 -14.73 -3.92
CA CYS A 198 9.50 -13.94 -4.52
C CYS A 198 9.74 -12.43 -4.40
N TYR A 199 10.29 -11.97 -3.27
CA TYR A 199 10.61 -10.56 -3.05
C TYR A 199 11.74 -10.07 -3.97
N VAL A 200 12.79 -10.88 -4.14
CA VAL A 200 13.87 -10.59 -5.10
C VAL A 200 13.34 -10.59 -6.54
N LEU A 201 12.49 -11.56 -6.90
CA LEU A 201 11.86 -11.61 -8.23
C LEU A 201 11.01 -10.37 -8.50
N PHE A 202 10.22 -9.91 -7.52
CA PHE A 202 9.42 -8.70 -7.63
C PHE A 202 10.29 -7.47 -7.97
N TRP A 203 11.35 -7.23 -7.20
CA TRP A 203 12.25 -6.10 -7.44
C TRP A 203 13.02 -6.24 -8.76
N ALA A 204 13.46 -7.45 -9.11
CA ALA A 204 14.14 -7.71 -10.37
C ALA A 204 13.24 -7.41 -11.58
N LEU A 205 11.98 -7.90 -11.55
CA LEU A 205 11.00 -7.62 -12.60
C LEU A 205 10.71 -6.12 -12.71
N LEU A 206 10.58 -5.43 -11.59
CA LEU A 206 10.34 -4.00 -11.56
C LEU A 206 11.53 -3.21 -12.14
N LEU A 207 12.76 -3.56 -11.76
CA LEU A 207 13.96 -2.97 -12.33
C LEU A 207 14.04 -3.18 -13.84
N VAL A 208 13.77 -4.40 -14.32
CA VAL A 208 13.75 -4.71 -15.76
C VAL A 208 12.68 -3.88 -16.47
N ALA A 209 11.48 -3.76 -15.91
CA ALA A 209 10.39 -2.97 -16.49
C ALA A 209 10.76 -1.47 -16.59
N VAL A 210 11.40 -0.92 -15.55
CA VAL A 210 11.88 0.48 -15.53
C VAL A 210 13.01 0.70 -16.54
N LEU A 211 14.00 -0.20 -16.61
CA LEU A 211 15.13 -0.09 -17.53
C LEU A 211 14.71 -0.19 -19.00
N ARG A 212 13.80 -1.11 -19.34
CA ARG A 212 13.24 -1.23 -20.71
C ARG A 212 12.58 0.07 -21.16
N LYS A 213 11.87 0.73 -20.24
CA LYS A 213 11.20 2.00 -20.50
C LYS A 213 12.18 3.15 -20.71
N SER A 214 13.28 3.19 -19.94
CA SER A 214 14.33 4.21 -20.09
C SER A 214 15.06 4.07 -21.43
N TYR A 215 15.36 2.84 -21.86
CA TYR A 215 16.03 2.57 -23.14
C TYR A 215 15.19 2.99 -24.36
N SER A 216 13.88 2.75 -24.32
CA SER A 216 12.95 3.15 -25.40
C SER A 216 12.89 4.67 -25.61
N GLN A 217 13.07 5.46 -24.54
CA GLN A 217 13.03 6.93 -24.58
C GLN A 217 14.32 7.58 -25.11
N SER A 218 15.44 6.84 -25.14
CA SER A 218 16.74 7.32 -25.66
C SER A 218 16.85 7.20 -27.19
N LYS A 219 15.94 6.47 -27.83
CA LYS A 219 15.99 6.13 -29.26
C LYS A 219 14.96 6.91 -30.11
N MET A 220 14.22 7.84 -29.48
CA MET A 220 13.30 8.80 -30.12
C MET A 220 13.87 10.20 -29.98
#